data_AF-A0A6P0Q578-F1
#
_entry.id   AF-A0A6P0Q578-F1
#
_cell.length_a   1.000
_cell.length_b   1.000
_cell.length_c   1.000
_cell.angle_alpha   90.00
_cell.angle_beta   90.00
_cell.angle_gamma   90.00
#
_symmetry.space_group_name_H-M   'P 1'
#
loop_
_entity.id
_entity.type
_entity.pdbx_description
1 polymer ?
#
loop_
_entity_poly.entity_id
_entity_poly.type
_entity_poly.pdbx_seq_one_letter_code
_entity_poly.pdbx_strand_id
1 'polypeptide(L)'
;VEHDQGEYSVLIANSIARYKQGKPVLYYTWTPLWLATVLKPGEDVVWLEVAQTNLPEAQKGLTEKHTSIDGKNLGFAVDQIRFVANKKFLATNPAARDLFERFKMPIEELNAESLRAKKGEDSPADIRRHSQEWIKKNQKLFDSWLEEARKVGETSGI
;
A
#
# COMPACT_ATOMS: atom_id res chain seq x y z
N VAL A 1 -6.02 17.24 -24.74
CA VAL A 1 -5.18 16.82 -23.59
C VAL A 1 -3.83 16.46 -24.15
N GLU A 2 -2.75 17.06 -23.66
CA GLU A 2 -1.37 16.69 -23.99
C GLU A 2 -0.87 15.71 -22.93
N HIS A 3 -0.28 14.59 -23.35
CA HIS A 3 0.19 13.54 -22.44
C HIS A 3 1.71 13.61 -22.34
N ASP A 4 2.22 13.94 -21.16
CA ASP A 4 3.64 13.87 -20.84
C ASP A 4 3.99 12.44 -20.40
N GLN A 5 4.84 11.77 -21.18
CA GLN A 5 5.24 10.38 -20.97
C GLN A 5 6.74 10.30 -20.72
N GLY A 6 7.14 9.50 -19.74
CA GLY A 6 8.52 9.39 -19.34
C GLY A 6 8.69 8.62 -18.05
N GLU A 7 9.85 8.77 -17.43
CA GLU A 7 10.14 8.15 -16.15
C GLU A 7 9.24 8.78 -15.05
N TYR A 8 8.55 7.93 -14.30
CA TYR A 8 7.53 8.33 -13.33
C TYR A 8 8.06 9.33 -12.29
N SER A 9 9.25 9.09 -11.73
CA SER A 9 9.84 9.95 -10.70
C SER A 9 10.13 11.36 -11.22
N VAL A 10 10.56 11.50 -12.48
CA VAL A 10 10.75 12.80 -13.15
C VAL A 10 9.41 13.51 -13.36
N LEU A 11 8.40 12.81 -13.89
CA LEU A 11 7.07 13.38 -14.15
C LEU A 11 6.41 13.89 -12.86
N ILE A 12 6.51 13.11 -11.77
CA ILE A 12 5.98 13.50 -10.46
C ILE A 12 6.78 14.65 -9.84
N ALA A 13 8.10 14.68 -9.99
CA ALA A 13 8.90 15.82 -9.51
C ALA A 13 8.46 17.13 -10.19
N ASN A 14 8.24 17.11 -11.51
CA ASN A 14 7.73 18.25 -12.27
C ASN A 14 6.32 18.65 -11.80
N SER A 15 5.44 17.67 -11.56
CA SER A 15 4.09 17.89 -11.04
C SER A 15 4.12 18.57 -9.67
N ILE A 16 4.96 18.10 -8.74
CA ILE A 16 5.13 18.72 -7.42
C ILE A 16 5.66 20.15 -7.54
N ALA A 17 6.65 20.39 -8.41
CA ALA A 17 7.20 21.73 -8.62
C ALA A 17 6.13 22.69 -9.17
N ARG A 18 5.31 22.24 -10.11
CA ARG A 18 4.18 23.00 -10.66
C ARG A 18 3.11 23.29 -9.60
N TYR A 19 2.74 22.30 -8.80
CA TYR A 19 1.81 22.47 -7.68
C TYR A 19 2.32 23.53 -6.68
N LYS A 20 3.61 23.50 -6.32
CA LYS A 20 4.24 24.51 -5.45
C LYS A 20 4.24 25.93 -6.01
N GLN A 21 4.04 26.09 -7.32
CA GLN A 21 3.85 27.40 -7.97
C GLN A 21 2.38 27.85 -7.97
N GLY A 22 1.48 27.14 -7.28
CA GLY A 22 0.04 27.42 -7.26
C GLY A 22 -0.68 27.06 -8.57
N LYS A 23 -0.05 26.26 -9.44
CA LYS A 23 -0.63 25.89 -10.74
C LYS A 23 -1.38 24.56 -10.64
N PRO A 24 -2.47 24.39 -11.41
CA PRO A 24 -3.19 23.12 -11.47
C PRO A 24 -2.30 21.97 -11.97
N VAL A 25 -2.51 20.79 -11.40
CA VAL A 25 -1.83 19.54 -11.76
C VAL A 25 -2.84 18.42 -11.94
N LEU A 26 -2.53 17.49 -12.85
CA LEU A 26 -3.24 16.23 -13.05
C LEU A 26 -2.18 15.16 -13.28
N TYR A 27 -2.21 14.10 -12.48
CA TYR A 27 -1.23 13.02 -12.54
C TYR A 27 -1.86 11.69 -12.15
N TYR A 28 -1.24 10.60 -12.62
CA TYR A 28 -1.57 9.24 -12.21
C TYR A 28 -0.73 8.84 -10.99
N THR A 29 -1.34 8.14 -10.04
CA THR A 29 -0.65 7.59 -8.87
C THR A 29 -1.41 6.40 -8.29
N TRP A 30 -0.79 5.70 -7.35
CA TRP A 30 -1.37 4.62 -6.55
C TRP A 30 -1.02 4.80 -5.07
N THR A 31 -1.65 4.01 -4.20
CA THR A 31 -1.28 3.92 -2.77
C THR A 31 -1.09 2.46 -2.37
N PRO A 32 -0.18 2.15 -1.42
CA PRO A 32 0.70 3.08 -0.71
C PRO A 32 1.86 3.61 -1.59
N LEU A 33 2.21 4.88 -1.40
CA LEU A 33 3.34 5.56 -2.03
C LEU A 33 3.69 6.83 -1.25
N TRP A 34 4.99 7.16 -1.16
CA TRP A 34 5.48 8.39 -0.53
C TRP A 34 4.80 9.66 -1.03
N LEU A 35 4.33 9.69 -2.28
CA LEU A 35 3.68 10.85 -2.88
C LEU A 35 2.45 11.31 -2.08
N ALA A 36 1.70 10.38 -1.50
CA ALA A 36 0.54 10.69 -0.65
C ALA A 36 0.90 11.41 0.66
N THR A 37 2.19 11.45 1.03
CA THR A 37 2.70 12.26 2.16
C THR A 37 3.07 13.69 1.76
N VAL A 38 3.24 13.94 0.45
CA VAL A 38 3.67 15.23 -0.12
C VAL A 38 2.50 15.98 -0.77
N LEU A 39 1.65 15.24 -1.49
CA LEU A 39 0.38 15.71 -2.07
C LEU A 39 -0.73 14.90 -1.40
N LYS A 40 -1.24 15.41 -0.28
CA LYS A 40 -2.16 14.68 0.58
C LYS A 40 -3.58 14.67 -0.01
N PRO A 41 -4.19 13.48 -0.19
CA PRO A 41 -5.59 13.39 -0.56
C PRO A 41 -6.51 14.09 0.45
N GLY A 42 -7.44 14.91 -0.02
CA GLY A 42 -8.39 15.67 0.79
C GLY A 42 -7.87 17.03 1.30
N GLU A 43 -6.56 17.29 1.23
CA GLU A 43 -5.96 18.59 1.53
C GLU A 43 -5.41 19.25 0.24
N ASP A 44 -4.46 18.58 -0.41
CA ASP A 44 -3.73 19.13 -1.56
C ASP A 44 -4.32 18.67 -2.90
N VAL A 45 -4.88 17.45 -2.93
CA VAL A 45 -5.35 16.76 -4.14
C VAL A 45 -6.60 15.93 -3.84
N VAL A 46 -7.33 15.56 -4.89
CA VAL A 46 -8.51 14.68 -4.81
C VAL A 46 -8.43 13.59 -5.86
N TRP A 47 -9.00 12.42 -5.55
CA TRP A 47 -9.19 11.36 -6.54
C TRP A 47 -10.32 11.73 -7.50
N LEU A 48 -10.08 11.56 -8.80
CA LEU A 48 -11.07 11.79 -9.83
C LEU A 48 -11.86 10.52 -10.11
N GLU A 49 -13.17 10.69 -10.30
CA GLU A 49 -14.08 9.62 -10.69
C GLU A 49 -14.11 9.47 -12.21
N VAL A 50 -14.33 8.24 -12.67
CA VAL A 50 -14.61 7.95 -14.08
C VAL A 50 -16.09 7.60 -14.28
N ALA A 51 -16.63 7.96 -15.45
CA ALA A 51 -18.04 7.71 -15.78
C ALA A 51 -18.36 6.21 -15.98
N GLN A 52 -17.36 5.39 -16.33
CA GLN A 52 -17.53 3.96 -16.55
C GLN A 52 -16.23 3.21 -16.32
N THR A 53 -16.34 1.96 -15.87
CA THR A 53 -15.21 1.03 -15.77
C THR A 53 -14.83 0.51 -17.15
N ASN A 54 -13.63 0.86 -17.62
CA ASN A 54 -13.08 0.39 -18.89
C ASN A 54 -11.65 -0.13 -18.67
N LEU A 55 -11.56 -1.43 -18.38
CA LEU A 55 -10.32 -2.11 -18.02
C LEU A 55 -9.79 -2.95 -19.19
N PRO A 56 -8.49 -3.30 -19.20
CA PRO A 56 -7.92 -4.18 -20.21
C PRO A 56 -8.62 -5.55 -20.29
N GLU A 57 -8.54 -6.23 -21.44
CA GLU A 57 -9.22 -7.51 -21.70
C GLU A 57 -8.96 -8.58 -20.62
N ALA A 58 -7.75 -8.62 -20.06
CA ALA A 58 -7.37 -9.53 -18.98
C ALA A 58 -8.20 -9.31 -17.68
N GLN A 59 -8.84 -8.15 -17.54
CA GLN A 59 -9.64 -7.73 -16.39
C GLN A 59 -11.12 -7.51 -16.75
N LYS A 60 -11.60 -7.97 -17.91
CA LYS A 60 -12.99 -7.75 -18.38
C LYS A 60 -14.09 -8.22 -17.44
N GLY A 61 -13.78 -9.14 -16.51
CA GLY A 61 -14.72 -9.62 -15.50
C GLY A 61 -14.96 -8.63 -14.36
N LEU A 62 -14.14 -7.58 -14.25
CA LEU A 62 -14.24 -6.56 -13.22
C LEU A 62 -15.24 -5.48 -13.64
N THR A 63 -16.25 -5.31 -12.82
CA THR A 63 -17.27 -4.26 -12.93
C THR A 63 -16.95 -3.05 -12.03
N GLU A 64 -17.78 -2.02 -12.08
CA GLU A 64 -17.71 -0.84 -11.20
C GLU A 64 -17.61 -1.20 -9.71
N LYS A 65 -18.26 -2.27 -9.27
CA LYS A 65 -18.13 -2.77 -7.89
C LYS A 65 -16.67 -3.01 -7.47
N HIS A 66 -15.81 -3.39 -8.41
CA HIS A 66 -14.41 -3.70 -8.17
C HIS A 66 -13.50 -2.48 -8.32
N THR A 67 -13.99 -1.39 -8.92
CA THR A 67 -13.24 -0.16 -9.14
C THR A 67 -13.72 1.00 -8.28
N SER A 68 -14.75 0.77 -7.47
CA SER A 68 -15.31 1.76 -6.57
C SER A 68 -14.79 1.62 -5.14
N ILE A 69 -14.38 2.74 -4.55
CA ILE A 69 -14.06 2.89 -3.13
C ILE A 69 -14.90 4.03 -2.57
N ASP A 70 -15.54 3.84 -1.42
CA ASP A 70 -16.41 4.84 -0.77
C ASP A 70 -17.43 5.50 -1.72
N GLY A 71 -17.99 4.70 -2.64
CA GLY A 71 -18.97 5.15 -3.63
C GLY A 71 -18.39 5.88 -4.85
N LYS A 72 -17.07 6.02 -4.96
CA LYS A 72 -16.38 6.68 -6.07
C LYS A 72 -15.76 5.66 -7.01
N ASN A 73 -16.16 5.65 -8.27
CA ASN A 73 -15.53 4.81 -9.29
C ASN A 73 -14.18 5.40 -9.72
N LEU A 74 -13.07 4.80 -9.29
CA LEU A 74 -11.72 5.26 -9.61
C LEU A 74 -11.23 4.79 -10.98
N GLY A 75 -11.96 3.90 -11.64
CA GLY A 75 -11.59 3.36 -12.95
C GLY A 75 -10.49 2.30 -12.93
N PHE A 76 -9.89 2.03 -11.77
CA PHE A 76 -8.89 0.98 -11.54
C PHE A 76 -9.43 -0.04 -10.54
N ALA A 77 -9.06 -1.30 -10.70
CA ALA A 77 -9.37 -2.32 -9.72
C ALA A 77 -8.79 -1.93 -8.35
N VAL A 78 -9.59 -2.03 -7.29
CA VAL A 78 -9.12 -1.80 -5.92
C VAL A 78 -8.23 -2.98 -5.52
N ASP A 79 -6.92 -2.73 -5.52
CA ASP A 79 -5.93 -3.74 -5.16
C ASP A 79 -5.87 -4.01 -3.66
N GLN A 80 -5.43 -5.21 -3.32
CA GLN A 80 -5.17 -5.61 -1.94
C GLN A 80 -3.76 -6.17 -1.81
N ILE A 81 -2.98 -5.62 -0.87
CA ILE A 81 -1.68 -6.15 -0.49
C ILE A 81 -1.91 -7.38 0.39
N ARG A 82 -1.31 -8.52 0.01
CA ARG A 82 -1.50 -9.80 0.67
C ARG A 82 -0.18 -10.55 0.81
N PHE A 83 -0.04 -11.33 1.88
CA PHE A 83 1.00 -12.34 1.96
C PHE A 83 0.70 -13.49 0.99
N VAL A 84 1.72 -13.93 0.28
CA VAL A 84 1.67 -15.13 -0.57
C VAL A 84 2.77 -16.06 -0.07
N ALA A 85 2.39 -17.28 0.30
CA ALA A 85 3.31 -18.27 0.85
C ALA A 85 3.04 -19.66 0.27
N ASN A 86 4.07 -20.51 0.32
CA ASN A 86 3.99 -21.88 -0.17
C ASN A 86 2.99 -22.71 0.68
N LYS A 87 2.10 -23.45 0.03
CA LYS A 87 1.06 -24.25 0.72
C LYS A 87 1.66 -25.30 1.68
N LYS A 88 2.75 -25.98 1.29
CA LYS A 88 3.41 -26.97 2.15
C LYS A 88 4.04 -26.33 3.38
N PHE A 89 4.64 -25.15 3.21
CA PHE A 89 5.19 -24.38 4.32
C PHE A 89 4.10 -24.00 5.33
N LEU A 90 2.96 -23.47 4.87
CA LEU A 90 1.86 -23.10 5.78
C LEU A 90 1.22 -24.30 6.47
N ALA A 91 1.20 -25.47 5.82
CA ALA A 91 0.69 -26.70 6.43
C ALA A 91 1.55 -27.18 7.61
N THR A 92 2.87 -26.98 7.54
CA THR A 92 3.80 -27.37 8.62
C THR A 92 4.11 -26.23 9.60
N ASN A 93 3.66 -25.00 9.30
CA ASN A 93 3.89 -23.81 10.13
C ASN A 93 2.57 -23.06 10.39
N PRO A 94 1.62 -23.67 11.13
CA PRO A 94 0.31 -23.06 11.39
C PRO A 94 0.39 -21.72 12.13
N ALA A 95 1.40 -21.54 13.00
CA ALA A 95 1.66 -20.25 13.65
C ALA A 95 2.03 -19.15 12.63
N ALA A 96 2.86 -19.45 11.63
CA ALA A 96 3.22 -18.48 10.60
C ALA A 96 2.02 -18.12 9.72
N ARG A 97 1.16 -19.11 9.40
CA ARG A 97 -0.11 -18.87 8.68
C ARG A 97 -0.98 -17.87 9.44
N ASP A 98 -1.24 -18.14 10.72
CA ASP A 98 -2.09 -17.29 11.55
C ASP A 98 -1.50 -15.87 11.70
N LEU A 99 -0.17 -15.76 11.88
CA LEU A 99 0.50 -14.45 11.90
C LEU A 99 0.31 -13.66 10.60
N PHE A 100 0.46 -14.30 9.42
CA PHE A 100 0.26 -13.63 8.13
C PHE A 100 -1.18 -13.18 7.91
N GLU A 101 -2.16 -13.94 8.40
CA GLU A 101 -3.58 -13.59 8.31
C GLU A 101 -3.95 -12.43 9.24
N ARG A 102 -3.25 -12.29 10.38
CA ARG A 102 -3.50 -11.22 11.36
C ARG A 102 -2.77 -9.92 11.08
N PHE A 103 -1.59 -10.00 10.47
CA PHE A 103 -0.76 -8.82 10.24
C PHE A 103 -1.53 -7.79 9.40
N LYS A 104 -1.64 -6.58 9.97
CA LYS A 104 -2.27 -5.45 9.30
C LYS A 104 -1.48 -4.18 9.60
N MET A 105 -1.16 -3.43 8.56
CA MET A 105 -0.51 -2.14 8.67
C MET A 105 -1.37 -1.07 7.99
N PRO A 106 -1.61 0.10 8.61
CA PRO A 106 -2.29 1.21 7.97
C PRO A 106 -1.54 1.70 6.71
N ILE A 107 -2.27 2.13 5.69
CA ILE A 107 -1.71 2.64 4.43
C ILE A 107 -0.83 3.87 4.70
N GLU A 108 -1.19 4.70 5.68
CA GLU A 108 -0.45 5.89 6.08
C GLU A 108 0.94 5.55 6.63
N GLU A 109 1.08 4.44 7.35
CA GLU A 109 2.38 3.98 7.86
C GLU A 109 3.24 3.40 6.73
N LEU A 110 2.63 2.74 5.74
CA LEU A 110 3.31 2.31 4.50
C LEU A 110 3.75 3.50 3.64
N ASN A 111 2.93 4.56 3.54
CA ASN A 111 3.30 5.80 2.86
C ASN A 111 4.49 6.48 3.54
N ALA A 112 4.51 6.49 4.87
CA ALA A 112 5.59 7.05 5.66
C ALA A 112 6.90 6.25 5.51
N GLU A 113 6.84 4.93 5.50
CA GLU A 113 7.98 4.06 5.21
C GLU A 113 8.54 4.35 3.80
N SER A 114 7.66 4.39 2.79
CA SER A 114 8.06 4.69 1.41
C SER A 114 8.74 6.05 1.29
N LEU A 115 8.32 7.05 2.08
CA LEU A 115 8.96 8.37 2.11
C LEU A 115 10.38 8.31 2.68
N ARG A 116 10.62 7.48 3.71
CA ARG A 116 11.96 7.32 4.29
C ARG A 116 12.91 6.68 3.29
N ALA A 117 12.47 5.62 2.63
CA ALA A 117 13.21 5.00 1.53
C ALA A 117 13.50 6.03 0.42
N LYS A 118 12.51 6.81 0.00
CA LYS A 118 12.67 7.87 -1.01
C LYS A 118 13.70 8.95 -0.61
N LYS A 119 13.88 9.18 0.70
CA LYS A 119 14.85 10.12 1.29
C LYS A 119 16.26 9.50 1.48
N GLY A 120 16.47 8.26 1.07
CA GLY A 120 17.77 7.58 1.09
C GLY A 120 17.95 6.59 2.24
N GLU A 121 16.91 6.33 3.05
CA GLU A 121 16.93 5.23 4.02
C GLU A 121 16.40 3.93 3.39
N ASP A 122 16.99 3.48 2.28
CA ASP A 122 16.51 2.37 1.44
C ASP A 122 17.40 1.10 1.49
N SER A 123 18.45 1.11 2.32
CA SER A 123 19.31 -0.05 2.48
C SER A 123 18.62 -1.18 3.27
N PRO A 124 19.01 -2.45 3.12
CA PRO A 124 18.47 -3.55 3.93
C PRO A 124 18.61 -3.33 5.45
N ALA A 125 19.66 -2.60 5.88
CA ALA A 125 19.87 -2.24 7.27
C ALA A 125 18.85 -1.19 7.73
N ASP A 126 18.55 -0.20 6.90
CA ASP A 126 17.53 0.81 7.17
C ASP A 126 16.14 0.21 7.26
N ILE A 127 15.75 -0.61 6.27
CA ILE A 127 14.44 -1.26 6.27
C ILE A 127 14.25 -2.14 7.52
N ARG A 128 15.31 -2.86 7.94
CA ARG A 128 15.28 -3.65 9.18
C ARG A 128 15.12 -2.76 10.41
N ARG A 129 15.85 -1.65 10.48
CA ARG A 129 15.76 -0.68 11.57
C ARG A 129 14.36 -0.05 11.62
N HIS A 130 13.78 0.35 10.49
CA HIS A 130 12.41 0.89 10.43
C HIS A 130 11.37 -0.11 10.92
N SER A 131 11.53 -1.38 10.51
CA SER A 131 10.67 -2.47 10.97
C SER A 131 10.73 -2.64 12.49
N GLN A 132 11.93 -2.58 13.07
CA GLN A 132 12.12 -2.66 14.52
C GLN A 132 11.56 -1.43 15.25
N GLU A 133 11.73 -0.23 14.71
CA GLU A 133 11.13 1.01 15.23
C GLU A 133 9.60 0.91 15.23
N TRP A 134 9.01 0.39 14.14
CA TRP A 134 7.57 0.17 14.03
C TRP A 134 7.06 -0.85 15.04
N ILE A 135 7.75 -1.98 15.21
CA ILE A 135 7.42 -3.00 16.22
C ILE A 135 7.47 -2.37 17.62
N LYS A 136 8.54 -1.63 17.95
CA LYS A 136 8.68 -0.98 19.26
C LYS A 136 7.55 0.02 19.54
N LYS A 137 7.15 0.81 18.54
CA LYS A 137 6.03 1.74 18.63
C LYS A 137 4.69 1.01 18.81
N ASN A 138 4.53 -0.16 18.20
CA ASN A 138 3.31 -0.96 18.19
C ASN A 138 3.42 -2.24 19.05
N GLN A 139 4.26 -2.23 20.08
CA GLN A 139 4.71 -3.45 20.75
C GLN A 139 3.56 -4.31 21.25
N LYS A 140 2.57 -3.72 21.94
CA LYS A 140 1.39 -4.44 22.43
C LYS A 140 0.58 -5.10 21.31
N LEU A 141 0.41 -4.40 20.18
CA LEU A 141 -0.33 -4.91 19.03
C LEU A 141 0.44 -6.08 18.40
N PHE A 142 1.73 -5.89 18.15
CA PHE A 142 2.59 -6.93 17.58
C PHE A 142 2.68 -8.17 18.49
N ASP A 143 2.84 -7.97 19.80
CA ASP A 143 2.89 -9.05 20.79
C ASP A 143 1.57 -9.83 20.83
N SER A 144 0.42 -9.16 20.70
CA SER A 144 -0.88 -9.84 20.64
C SER A 144 -1.01 -10.75 19.42
N TRP A 145 -0.45 -10.35 18.26
CA TRP A 145 -0.42 -11.22 17.08
C TRP A 145 0.48 -12.43 17.30
N LEU A 146 1.64 -12.23 17.94
CA LEU A 146 2.56 -13.33 18.25
C LEU A 146 1.97 -14.32 19.26
N GLU A 147 1.30 -13.83 20.30
CA GLU A 147 0.66 -14.66 21.30
C GLU A 147 -0.40 -15.58 20.67
N GLU A 148 -1.30 -15.01 19.86
CA GLU A 148 -2.34 -15.77 19.18
C GLU A 148 -1.77 -16.77 18.16
N ALA A 149 -0.78 -16.35 17.38
CA ALA A 149 -0.10 -17.22 16.43
C ALA A 149 0.56 -18.43 17.13
N ARG A 150 1.17 -18.23 18.31
CA ARG A 150 1.77 -19.32 19.09
C ARG A 150 0.72 -20.30 19.60
N LYS A 151 -0.41 -19.83 20.13
CA LYS A 151 -1.53 -20.70 20.57
C LYS A 151 -2.03 -21.60 19.44
N VAL A 152 -2.16 -21.06 18.22
CA VAL A 152 -2.54 -21.85 17.03
C VAL A 152 -1.47 -22.88 16.68
N GLY A 153 -0.19 -22.51 16.80
CA GLY A 153 0.93 -23.43 16.61
C GLY A 153 0.92 -24.62 17.56
N GLU A 154 0.67 -24.38 18.85
CA GLU A 154 0.65 -25.40 19.90
C GLU A 154 -0.55 -26.35 19.76
N THR A 155 -1.74 -25.81 19.47
CA THR A 155 -2.97 -26.61 19.29
C THR A 155 -2.98 -27.45 18.03
N SER A 156 -2.20 -27.08 17.00
CA SER A 156 -2.08 -27.85 15.76
C SER A 156 -1.01 -28.96 15.82
N GLY A 157 -0.24 -29.03 16.93
CA GLY A 157 0.82 -30.02 17.17
C GLY A 157 0.41 -31.22 18.01
N ILE A 158 -0.89 -31.35 18.35
CA ILE A 158 -1.54 -32.51 18.98
C ILE A 158 -2.38 -33.21 17.91
#